data_AF-A0A0F3QCT2-F1
#
_entry.id   AF-A0A0F3QCT2-F1
#
_cell.length_a   1.000
_cell.length_b   1.000
_cell.length_c   1.000
_cell.angle_alpha   90.00
_cell.angle_beta   90.00
_cell.angle_gamma   90.00
#
_symmetry.space_group_name_H-M   'P 1'
#
loop_
_entity.id
_entity.type
_entity.pdbx_description
1 polymer ?
#
loop_
_entity_poly.entity_id
_entity_poly.type
_entity_poly.pdbx_seq_one_letter_code
_entity_poly.pdbx_strand_id
1 'polypeptide(L)'
;MQRKKEEYSKLIYNSSLIFKIKKVALPTLKVFQQEVTKKYPNISIKIDTQTTIKEMVDSFSKALSSLFEEDDIKFNNLHYAGGYVLVFFSSNLWTYWKGEYLYPKIPEYQNLMFLRSMYIYSKIDYMLNYQYTDKIQKIYNYFTQSDQSNIIHANDSKDNLVLLEDFKKQKKTYTNQKFADSLTNYLENLLLQEHYKAFDKINIDDNLNNICNLFEINAIMELISSIKSSN
;
A
#
# COMPACT_ATOMS: atom_id res chain seq x y z
N MET A 1 15.47 5.12 12.57
CA MET A 1 14.03 5.28 12.27
C MET A 1 13.10 4.69 13.34
N GLN A 2 13.19 3.39 13.68
CA GLN A 2 12.26 2.77 14.66
C GLN A 2 12.31 3.36 16.08
N ARG A 3 13.51 3.71 16.57
CA ARG A 3 13.71 4.37 17.87
C ARG A 3 13.03 5.76 17.98
N LYS A 4 13.06 6.56 16.91
CA LYS A 4 12.39 7.88 16.84
C LYS A 4 10.86 7.71 16.80
N LYS A 5 10.34 6.72 16.06
CA LYS A 5 8.90 6.42 16.03
C LYS A 5 8.35 6.11 17.43
N GLU A 6 9.04 5.25 18.18
CA GLU A 6 8.61 4.87 19.54
C GLU A 6 8.65 6.04 20.52
N GLU A 7 9.63 6.92 20.38
CA GLU A 7 9.76 8.16 21.15
C GLU A 7 8.61 9.13 20.88
N TYR A 8 8.32 9.42 19.61
CA TYR A 8 7.19 10.30 19.26
C TYR A 8 5.84 9.69 19.63
N SER A 9 5.67 8.36 19.55
CA SER A 9 4.44 7.72 20.01
C SER A 9 4.22 7.96 21.51
N LYS A 10 5.28 7.85 22.34
CA LYS A 10 5.18 8.15 23.78
C LYS A 10 4.80 9.62 24.02
N LEU A 11 5.41 10.55 23.29
CA LEU A 11 5.09 11.98 23.40
C LEU A 11 3.63 12.26 23.04
N ILE A 12 3.11 11.64 21.97
CA ILE A 12 1.70 11.77 21.59
C ILE A 12 0.79 11.24 22.71
N TYR A 13 1.06 10.04 23.25
CA TYR A 13 0.27 9.46 24.35
C TYR A 13 0.25 10.32 25.61
N ASN A 14 1.29 11.11 25.85
CA ASN A 14 1.42 12.00 27.00
C ASN A 14 0.95 13.44 26.72
N SER A 15 0.53 13.75 25.48
CA SER A 15 0.09 15.08 25.07
C SER A 15 -1.44 15.21 25.05
N SER A 16 -1.96 16.43 24.94
CA SER A 16 -3.38 16.71 24.74
C SER A 16 -3.94 16.07 23.46
N LEU A 17 -3.08 15.81 22.47
CA LEU A 17 -3.45 15.21 21.18
C LEU A 17 -4.10 13.83 21.33
N ILE A 18 -3.73 13.03 22.35
CA ILE A 18 -4.30 11.70 22.53
C ILE A 18 -5.81 11.72 22.81
N PHE A 19 -6.30 12.74 23.51
CA PHE A 19 -7.73 12.88 23.78
C PHE A 19 -8.50 13.17 22.49
N LYS A 20 -7.90 13.97 21.59
CA LYS A 20 -8.47 14.23 20.27
C LYS A 20 -8.48 12.95 19.42
N ILE A 21 -7.36 12.23 19.36
CA ILE A 21 -7.26 10.94 18.65
C ILE A 21 -8.33 9.96 19.13
N LYS A 22 -8.46 9.78 20.45
CA LYS A 22 -9.49 8.90 21.04
C LYS A 22 -10.91 9.32 20.65
N LYS A 23 -11.19 10.62 20.59
CA LYS A 23 -12.50 11.16 20.21
C LYS A 23 -12.82 10.92 18.72
N VAL A 24 -11.84 11.01 17.83
CA VAL A 24 -12.05 10.99 16.38
C VAL A 24 -11.75 9.64 15.71
N ALA A 25 -11.16 8.69 16.43
CA ALA A 25 -10.81 7.36 15.91
C ALA A 25 -12.01 6.63 15.29
N LEU A 26 -13.08 6.40 16.06
CA LEU A 26 -14.25 5.69 15.56
C LEU A 26 -14.97 6.44 14.42
N PRO A 27 -15.23 7.77 14.51
CA PRO A 27 -15.76 8.54 13.38
C PRO A 27 -14.93 8.39 12.10
N THR A 28 -13.60 8.47 12.20
CA THR A 28 -12.70 8.36 11.05
C THR A 28 -12.74 6.97 10.42
N LEU A 29 -12.74 5.92 11.26
CA LEU A 29 -12.91 4.54 10.81
C LEU A 29 -14.25 4.34 10.08
N LYS A 30 -15.34 4.92 10.58
CA LYS A 30 -16.65 4.83 9.94
C LYS A 30 -16.67 5.45 8.55
N VAL A 31 -16.00 6.59 8.35
CA VAL A 31 -15.85 7.21 7.03
C VAL A 31 -15.11 6.28 6.07
N PHE A 32 -13.99 5.70 6.51
CA PHE A 32 -13.26 4.72 5.71
C PHE A 32 -14.12 3.50 5.34
N GLN A 33 -14.84 2.94 6.31
CA GLN A 33 -15.76 1.82 6.08
C GLN A 33 -16.87 2.19 5.09
N GLN A 34 -17.43 3.40 5.19
CA GLN A 34 -18.47 3.87 4.27
C GLN A 34 -17.96 3.98 2.83
N GLU A 35 -16.78 4.57 2.62
CA GLU A 35 -16.18 4.66 1.28
C GLU A 35 -15.85 3.29 0.70
N VAL A 36 -15.35 2.37 1.53
CA VAL A 36 -15.13 0.97 1.13
C VAL A 36 -16.45 0.29 0.76
N THR A 37 -17.49 0.37 1.60
CA THR A 37 -18.78 -0.27 1.33
C THR A 37 -19.48 0.32 0.11
N LYS A 38 -19.35 1.63 -0.13
CA LYS A 38 -19.88 2.31 -1.32
C LYS A 38 -19.31 1.71 -2.61
N LYS A 39 -18.00 1.42 -2.63
CA LYS A 39 -17.33 0.86 -3.82
C LYS A 39 -17.35 -0.68 -3.85
N TYR A 40 -17.30 -1.31 -2.70
CA TYR A 40 -17.20 -2.76 -2.50
C TYR A 40 -18.19 -3.24 -1.44
N PRO A 41 -19.49 -3.35 -1.77
CA PRO A 41 -20.54 -3.67 -0.80
C PRO A 41 -20.35 -5.04 -0.13
N ASN A 42 -19.62 -5.94 -0.77
CA ASN A 42 -19.34 -7.29 -0.25
C ASN A 42 -18.10 -7.35 0.66
N ILE A 43 -17.33 -6.25 0.78
CA ILE A 43 -16.16 -6.20 1.66
C ILE A 43 -16.56 -5.64 3.02
N SER A 44 -16.38 -6.46 4.06
CA SER A 44 -16.54 -6.02 5.45
C SER A 44 -15.16 -5.79 6.10
N ILE A 45 -15.02 -4.64 6.77
CA ILE A 45 -13.83 -4.26 7.52
C ILE A 45 -14.19 -4.20 9.01
N LYS A 46 -13.61 -5.10 9.80
CA LYS A 46 -13.78 -5.15 11.26
C LYS A 46 -12.46 -4.74 11.91
N ILE A 47 -12.41 -3.51 12.42
CA ILE A 47 -11.27 -2.94 13.14
C ILE A 47 -11.83 -2.41 14.45
N ASP A 48 -11.20 -2.74 15.57
CA ASP A 48 -11.62 -2.22 16.86
C ASP A 48 -11.07 -0.80 17.10
N THR A 49 -11.71 -0.07 18.01
CA THR A 49 -11.36 1.31 18.31
C THR A 49 -9.94 1.45 18.89
N GLN A 50 -9.44 0.48 19.66
CA GLN A 50 -8.10 0.58 20.25
C GLN A 50 -7.02 0.41 19.18
N THR A 51 -7.20 -0.54 18.25
CA THR A 51 -6.34 -0.70 17.08
C THR A 51 -6.31 0.57 16.24
N THR A 52 -7.49 1.16 15.98
CA THR A 52 -7.61 2.43 15.26
C THR A 52 -6.84 3.57 15.93
N ILE A 53 -6.95 3.70 17.27
CA ILE A 53 -6.21 4.71 18.04
C ILE A 53 -4.70 4.50 17.89
N LYS A 54 -4.23 3.26 18.02
CA LYS A 54 -2.81 2.92 17.86
C LYS A 54 -2.30 3.28 16.47
N GLU A 55 -3.06 2.96 15.42
CA GLU A 55 -2.69 3.25 14.04
C GLU A 55 -2.65 4.74 13.73
N MET A 56 -3.57 5.51 14.32
CA MET A 56 -3.53 6.98 14.27
C MET A 56 -2.28 7.53 14.96
N VAL A 57 -1.96 7.07 16.17
CA VAL A 57 -0.75 7.48 16.89
C VAL A 57 0.49 7.13 16.06
N ASP A 58 0.57 5.92 15.54
CA ASP A 58 1.69 5.48 14.70
C ASP A 58 1.86 6.33 13.44
N SER A 59 0.74 6.75 12.83
CA SER A 59 0.75 7.62 11.65
C SER A 59 1.22 9.04 12.00
N PHE A 60 0.79 9.59 13.13
CA PHE A 60 1.30 10.86 13.65
C PHE A 60 2.79 10.78 14.00
N SER A 61 3.25 9.70 14.64
CA SER A 61 4.66 9.50 14.97
C SER A 61 5.55 9.47 13.73
N LYS A 62 5.07 8.85 12.64
CA LYS A 62 5.76 8.87 11.34
C LYS A 62 5.79 10.28 10.76
N ALA A 63 4.68 11.03 10.83
CA ALA A 63 4.62 12.41 10.36
C ALA A 63 5.62 13.32 11.10
N LEU A 64 5.70 13.20 12.42
CA LEU A 64 6.69 13.91 13.24
C LEU A 64 8.11 13.47 12.91
N SER A 65 8.36 12.16 12.75
CA SER A 65 9.68 11.67 12.35
C SER A 65 10.12 12.26 11.02
N SER A 66 9.22 12.32 10.04
CA SER A 66 9.47 12.91 8.72
C SER A 66 9.78 14.41 8.84
N LEU A 67 8.96 15.15 9.59
CA LEU A 67 9.18 16.58 9.84
C LEU A 67 10.56 16.89 10.43
N PHE A 68 11.01 16.10 11.41
CA PHE A 68 12.29 16.31 12.11
C PHE A 68 13.49 15.61 11.47
N GLU A 69 13.28 14.83 10.40
CA GLU A 69 14.35 14.35 9.52
C GLU A 69 14.61 15.34 8.38
N GLU A 70 13.67 16.25 8.08
CA GLU A 70 13.83 17.32 7.11
C GLU A 70 14.52 18.55 7.73
N ASP A 71 15.74 18.86 7.30
CA ASP A 71 16.44 20.12 7.60
C ASP A 71 15.90 21.27 6.72
N ASP A 72 14.59 21.60 6.82
CA ASP A 72 13.96 22.69 6.04
C ASP A 72 13.57 23.88 6.95
N ILE A 73 14.07 25.06 6.58
CA ILE A 73 13.74 26.36 7.19
C ILE A 73 12.22 26.61 7.19
N LYS A 74 11.47 26.07 6.21
CA LYS A 74 10.00 26.19 6.16
C LYS A 74 9.31 25.63 7.40
N PHE A 75 9.89 24.62 8.06
CA PHE A 75 9.33 24.05 9.28
C PHE A 75 9.66 24.84 10.54
N ASN A 76 10.40 25.96 10.43
CA ASN A 76 10.50 26.95 11.52
C ASN A 76 9.17 27.69 11.73
N ASN A 77 8.33 27.79 10.70
CA ASN A 77 6.95 28.24 10.86
C ASN A 77 6.09 27.11 11.43
N LEU A 78 5.62 27.27 12.66
CA LEU A 78 4.81 26.25 13.37
C LEU A 78 3.49 25.93 12.65
N HIS A 79 2.85 26.90 12.01
CA HIS A 79 1.62 26.64 11.24
C HIS A 79 1.92 25.77 10.03
N TYR A 80 3.00 26.05 9.31
CA TYR A 80 3.42 25.23 8.17
C TYR A 80 3.79 23.81 8.61
N ALA A 81 4.55 23.68 9.70
CA ALA A 81 4.91 22.38 10.28
C ALA A 81 3.68 21.59 10.75
N GLY A 82 2.72 22.25 11.42
CA GLY A 82 1.45 21.63 11.82
C GLY A 82 0.62 21.16 10.64
N GLY A 83 0.54 21.97 9.58
CA GLY A 83 -0.14 21.61 8.33
C GLY A 83 0.51 20.42 7.63
N TYR A 84 1.84 20.40 7.54
CA TYR A 84 2.60 19.27 7.01
C TYR A 84 2.31 17.99 7.79
N VAL A 85 2.39 18.03 9.12
CA VAL A 85 2.13 16.85 9.96
C VAL A 85 0.72 16.31 9.74
N LEU A 86 -0.30 17.18 9.61
CA LEU A 86 -1.68 16.77 9.35
C LEU A 86 -1.86 16.11 7.98
N VAL A 87 -1.31 16.70 6.92
CA VAL A 87 -1.40 16.16 5.56
C VAL A 87 -0.67 14.83 5.46
N PHE A 88 0.52 14.74 6.05
CA PHE A 88 1.28 13.49 6.09
C PHE A 88 0.53 12.42 6.88
N PHE A 89 0.07 12.75 8.09
CA PHE A 89 -0.69 11.84 8.96
C PHE A 89 -1.89 11.24 8.22
N SER A 90 -2.74 12.09 7.64
CA SER A 90 -3.96 11.65 6.96
C SER A 90 -3.63 10.75 5.77
N SER A 91 -2.67 11.16 4.94
CA SER A 91 -2.23 10.39 3.77
C SER A 91 -1.62 9.04 4.15
N ASN A 92 -0.80 9.02 5.21
CA ASN A 92 -0.16 7.80 5.71
C ASN A 92 -1.20 6.82 6.27
N LEU A 93 -2.12 7.32 7.11
CA LEU A 93 -3.18 6.52 7.72
C LEU A 93 -4.07 5.89 6.66
N TRP A 94 -4.50 6.69 5.68
CA TRP A 94 -5.37 6.23 4.60
C TRP A 94 -4.68 5.18 3.71
N THR A 95 -3.43 5.44 3.34
CA THR A 95 -2.61 4.48 2.58
C THR A 95 -2.41 3.17 3.34
N TYR A 96 -2.12 3.26 4.63
CA TYR A 96 -1.94 2.09 5.49
C TYR A 96 -3.24 1.27 5.59
N TRP A 97 -4.39 1.90 5.84
CA TRP A 97 -5.67 1.18 5.89
C TRP A 97 -6.07 0.56 4.56
N LYS A 98 -5.81 1.23 3.44
CA LYS A 98 -5.97 0.64 2.13
C LYS A 98 -5.10 -0.63 2.01
N GLY A 99 -3.82 -0.52 2.34
CA GLY A 99 -2.85 -1.63 2.27
C GLY A 99 -3.18 -2.82 3.16
N GLU A 100 -3.62 -2.58 4.39
CA GLU A 100 -3.86 -3.64 5.37
C GLU A 100 -5.27 -4.23 5.28
N TYR A 101 -6.28 -3.40 5.01
CA TYR A 101 -7.68 -3.79 5.24
C TYR A 101 -8.52 -3.90 3.98
N LEU A 102 -8.12 -3.22 2.91
CA LEU A 102 -8.84 -3.21 1.64
C LEU A 102 -8.14 -4.07 0.60
N TYR A 103 -6.90 -3.72 0.26
CA TYR A 103 -6.13 -4.34 -0.83
C TYR A 103 -6.05 -5.87 -0.72
N PRO A 104 -5.82 -6.49 0.46
CA PRO A 104 -5.77 -7.94 0.58
C PRO A 104 -7.11 -8.64 0.31
N LYS A 105 -8.21 -7.88 0.21
CA LYS A 105 -9.57 -8.39 -0.05
C LYS A 105 -10.07 -8.10 -1.47
N ILE A 106 -9.29 -7.39 -2.27
CA ILE A 106 -9.63 -7.08 -3.66
C ILE A 106 -8.94 -8.10 -4.58
N PRO A 107 -9.69 -8.89 -5.37
CA PRO A 107 -9.12 -9.91 -6.26
C PRO A 107 -8.06 -9.35 -7.22
N GLU A 108 -8.28 -8.16 -7.78
CA GLU A 108 -7.34 -7.50 -8.70
C GLU A 108 -5.99 -7.22 -8.02
N TYR A 109 -6.00 -6.79 -6.75
CA TYR A 109 -4.76 -6.55 -6.01
C TYR A 109 -4.06 -7.86 -5.64
N GLN A 110 -4.81 -8.90 -5.25
CA GLN A 110 -4.26 -10.22 -4.97
C GLN A 110 -3.54 -10.79 -6.20
N ASN A 111 -4.17 -10.69 -7.38
CA ASN A 111 -3.56 -11.08 -8.65
C ASN A 111 -2.29 -10.28 -8.94
N LEU A 112 -2.33 -8.95 -8.74
CA LEU A 112 -1.17 -8.09 -8.95
C LEU A 112 0.01 -8.50 -8.06
N MET A 113 -0.25 -8.75 -6.77
CA MET A 113 0.79 -9.17 -5.82
C MET A 113 1.33 -10.56 -6.12
N PHE A 114 0.48 -11.47 -6.61
CA PHE A 114 0.92 -12.77 -7.10
C PHE A 114 1.85 -12.62 -8.32
N LEU A 115 1.42 -11.87 -9.34
CA LEU A 115 2.22 -11.61 -10.54
C LEU A 115 3.56 -10.95 -10.20
N ARG A 116 3.57 -9.99 -9.29
CA ARG A 116 4.78 -9.34 -8.79
C ARG A 116 5.72 -10.34 -8.15
N SER A 117 5.20 -11.24 -7.32
CA SER A 117 5.98 -12.30 -6.67
C SER A 117 6.58 -13.25 -7.70
N MET A 118 5.79 -13.67 -8.69
CA MET A 118 6.25 -14.52 -9.78
C MET A 118 7.35 -13.84 -10.62
N TYR A 119 7.21 -12.55 -10.92
CA TYR A 119 8.22 -11.78 -11.64
C TYR A 119 9.53 -11.69 -10.85
N ILE A 120 9.46 -11.38 -9.54
CA ILE A 120 10.64 -11.32 -8.66
C ILE A 120 11.32 -12.68 -8.58
N TYR A 121 10.57 -13.76 -8.36
CA TYR A 121 11.15 -15.11 -8.31
C TYR A 121 11.79 -15.51 -9.64
N SER A 122 11.18 -15.13 -10.77
CA SER A 122 11.75 -15.41 -12.09
C SER A 122 13.05 -14.61 -12.34
N LYS A 123 13.12 -13.35 -11.89
CA LYS A 123 14.36 -12.54 -11.92
C LYS A 123 15.47 -13.13 -11.03
N ILE A 124 15.13 -13.59 -9.83
CA ILE A 124 16.10 -14.26 -8.94
C ILE A 124 16.58 -15.55 -9.58
N ASP A 125 15.68 -16.35 -10.17
CA ASP A 125 16.05 -17.59 -10.84
C ASP A 125 16.94 -17.34 -12.06
N TYR A 126 16.66 -16.30 -12.84
CA TYR A 126 17.55 -15.81 -13.89
C TYR A 126 18.96 -15.49 -13.36
N MET A 127 19.06 -14.73 -12.26
CA MET A 127 20.34 -14.42 -11.62
C MET A 127 21.08 -15.66 -11.10
N LEU A 128 20.35 -16.74 -10.79
CA LEU A 128 20.88 -18.01 -10.31
C LEU A 128 21.06 -19.05 -11.44
N ASN A 129 21.06 -18.62 -12.71
CA ASN A 129 21.18 -19.50 -13.87
C ASN A 129 20.10 -20.61 -13.91
N TYR A 130 18.84 -20.26 -13.63
CA TYR A 130 17.64 -21.09 -13.88
C TYR A 130 17.55 -22.39 -13.06
N GLN A 131 18.06 -22.36 -11.83
CA GLN A 131 18.08 -23.52 -10.93
C GLN A 131 16.69 -23.95 -10.42
N TYR A 132 15.70 -23.06 -10.44
CA TYR A 132 14.39 -23.25 -9.84
C TYR A 132 13.23 -23.13 -10.83
N THR A 133 13.52 -23.09 -12.13
CA THR A 133 12.55 -22.87 -13.20
C THR A 133 11.38 -23.86 -13.15
N ASP A 134 11.65 -25.14 -12.90
CA ASP A 134 10.61 -26.17 -12.79
C ASP A 134 9.65 -25.93 -11.61
N LYS A 135 10.16 -25.38 -10.50
CA LYS A 135 9.32 -25.05 -9.33
C LYS A 135 8.47 -23.82 -9.60
N ILE A 136 9.05 -22.79 -10.21
CA ILE A 136 8.35 -21.58 -10.63
C ILE A 136 7.22 -21.92 -11.61
N GLN A 137 7.50 -22.79 -12.59
CA GLN A 137 6.50 -23.25 -13.55
C GLN A 137 5.36 -24.03 -12.89
N LYS A 138 5.66 -24.89 -11.90
CA LYS A 138 4.62 -25.62 -11.14
C LYS A 138 3.71 -24.68 -10.35
N ILE A 139 4.29 -23.68 -9.69
CA ILE A 139 3.53 -22.66 -8.94
C ILE A 139 2.64 -21.87 -9.91
N TYR A 140 3.19 -21.38 -11.01
CA TYR A 140 2.43 -20.67 -12.04
C TYR A 140 1.25 -21.49 -12.58
N ASN A 141 1.48 -22.76 -12.92
CA ASN A 141 0.44 -23.64 -13.46
C ASN A 141 -0.65 -23.95 -12.42
N TYR A 142 -0.27 -24.17 -11.15
CA TYR A 142 -1.24 -24.42 -10.08
C TYR A 142 -2.25 -23.26 -9.95
N PHE A 143 -1.75 -22.02 -9.89
CA PHE A 143 -2.58 -20.84 -9.73
C PHE A 143 -3.40 -20.48 -10.97
N THR A 144 -2.92 -20.81 -12.16
CA THR A 144 -3.65 -20.54 -13.42
C THR A 144 -4.66 -21.63 -13.79
N GLN A 145 -4.56 -22.82 -13.19
CA GLN A 145 -5.49 -23.93 -13.38
C GLN A 145 -6.56 -24.02 -12.27
N SER A 146 -6.31 -23.47 -11.09
CA SER A 146 -7.33 -23.32 -10.06
C SER A 146 -8.32 -22.22 -10.49
N ASP A 147 -9.48 -22.62 -11.01
CA ASP A 147 -10.59 -21.73 -11.32
C ASP A 147 -10.96 -20.84 -10.11
N GLN A 148 -10.50 -19.59 -10.18
CA GLN A 148 -11.10 -18.43 -9.51
C GLN A 148 -11.17 -17.28 -10.52
N SER A 149 -12.04 -17.44 -11.52
CA SER A 149 -12.79 -16.37 -12.22
C SER A 149 -12.08 -15.06 -12.62
N ASN A 150 -10.79 -15.06 -12.93
CA ASN A 150 -10.12 -13.91 -13.54
C ASN A 150 -9.69 -14.25 -14.96
N ILE A 151 -10.68 -14.26 -15.87
CA ILE A 151 -10.42 -14.21 -17.30
C ILE A 151 -9.86 -12.81 -17.58
N ILE A 152 -8.53 -12.73 -17.67
CA ILE A 152 -7.83 -11.56 -18.18
C ILE A 152 -8.22 -11.46 -19.65
N HIS A 153 -9.21 -10.62 -19.96
CA HIS A 153 -9.47 -10.18 -21.33
C HIS A 153 -8.29 -9.34 -21.79
N ALA A 154 -7.34 -9.99 -22.47
CA ALA A 154 -6.29 -9.35 -23.22
C ALA A 154 -6.91 -8.82 -24.53
N ASN A 155 -7.22 -7.51 -24.57
CA ASN A 155 -7.47 -6.81 -25.82
C ASN A 155 -6.26 -5.93 -26.15
N ASP A 156 -5.67 -6.25 -27.30
CA ASP A 156 -5.07 -5.39 -28.32
C ASP A 156 -3.98 -4.37 -27.91
N SER A 157 -2.72 -4.83 -27.96
CA SER A 157 -1.70 -4.13 -28.76
C SER A 157 -0.65 -5.14 -29.21
N LYS A 158 -0.35 -5.13 -30.51
CA LYS A 158 0.26 -6.25 -31.24
C LYS A 158 1.78 -6.19 -31.37
N ASP A 159 2.43 -5.30 -30.63
CA ASP A 159 3.86 -5.07 -30.80
C ASP A 159 4.59 -5.41 -29.49
N ASN A 160 5.27 -6.57 -29.51
CA ASN A 160 6.15 -7.15 -28.48
C ASN A 160 5.55 -7.98 -27.33
N LEU A 161 4.26 -8.33 -27.36
CA LEU A 161 3.69 -9.30 -26.42
C LEU A 161 3.75 -10.71 -27.01
N VAL A 162 4.51 -11.60 -26.39
CA VAL A 162 4.33 -13.05 -26.60
C VAL A 162 2.91 -13.38 -26.14
N LEU A 163 2.02 -13.64 -27.10
CA LEU A 163 0.62 -13.96 -26.83
C LEU A 163 0.56 -15.23 -25.95
N LEU A 164 -0.36 -15.26 -24.98
CA LEU A 164 -0.56 -16.40 -24.08
C LEU A 164 -0.80 -17.72 -24.86
N GLU A 165 -1.41 -17.62 -26.05
CA GLU A 165 -1.58 -18.74 -26.96
C GLU A 165 -0.27 -19.25 -27.56
N ASP A 166 0.67 -18.36 -27.87
CA ASP A 166 1.98 -18.70 -28.43
C ASP A 166 2.88 -19.33 -27.35
N PHE A 167 2.80 -18.86 -26.11
CA PHE A 167 3.45 -19.48 -24.96
C PHE A 167 2.92 -20.91 -24.70
N LYS A 168 1.60 -21.10 -24.78
CA LYS A 168 0.94 -22.41 -24.62
C LYS A 168 1.30 -23.37 -25.77
N LYS A 169 1.46 -22.88 -26.99
CA LYS A 169 1.84 -23.68 -28.18
C LYS A 169 3.33 -24.09 -28.18
N GLN A 170 4.21 -23.30 -27.59
CA GLN A 170 5.67 -23.57 -27.57
C GLN A 170 6.16 -24.44 -26.40
N LYS A 171 5.25 -25.02 -25.60
CA LYS A 171 5.51 -25.85 -24.40
C LYS A 171 6.40 -27.09 -24.62
N LYS A 172 6.78 -27.42 -25.86
CA LYS A 172 7.51 -28.65 -26.22
C LYS A 172 9.00 -28.49 -26.52
N THR A 173 9.55 -27.27 -26.61
CA THR A 173 10.93 -27.09 -27.14
C THR A 173 11.78 -26.04 -26.42
N TYR A 174 11.37 -25.55 -25.25
CA TYR A 174 12.22 -24.63 -24.50
C TYR A 174 13.25 -25.37 -23.65
N THR A 175 14.52 -25.01 -23.82
CA THR A 175 15.53 -25.18 -22.75
C THR A 175 15.09 -24.33 -21.55
N ASN A 176 15.38 -24.79 -20.32
CA ASN A 176 14.96 -24.12 -19.07
C ASN A 176 15.23 -22.59 -19.09
N GLN A 177 16.36 -22.20 -19.68
CA GLN A 177 16.76 -20.82 -19.90
C GLN A 177 15.80 -20.02 -20.81
N LYS A 178 15.45 -20.52 -22.00
CA LYS A 178 14.51 -19.84 -22.92
C LYS A 178 13.10 -19.70 -22.33
N PHE A 179 12.67 -20.70 -21.56
CA PHE A 179 11.39 -20.65 -20.86
C PHE A 179 11.37 -19.55 -19.81
N ALA A 180 12.40 -19.47 -18.96
CA ALA A 180 12.47 -18.50 -17.88
C ALA A 180 12.64 -17.05 -18.36
N ASP A 181 13.39 -16.83 -19.45
CA ASP A 181 13.48 -15.51 -20.09
C ASP A 181 12.12 -15.05 -20.64
N SER A 182 11.43 -15.95 -21.34
CA SER A 182 10.10 -15.68 -21.90
C SER A 182 9.06 -15.43 -20.80
N LEU A 183 9.11 -16.20 -19.72
CA LEU A 183 8.23 -16.04 -18.56
C LEU A 183 8.49 -14.72 -17.85
N THR A 184 9.75 -14.33 -17.64
CA THR A 184 10.12 -13.07 -16.98
C THR A 184 9.60 -11.87 -17.76
N ASN A 185 9.83 -11.84 -19.08
CA ASN A 185 9.36 -10.76 -19.95
C ASN A 185 7.82 -10.69 -20.02
N TYR A 186 7.15 -11.85 -20.06
CA TYR A 186 5.69 -11.91 -20.02
C TYR A 186 5.14 -11.37 -18.70
N LEU A 187 5.69 -11.81 -17.56
CA LEU A 187 5.26 -11.36 -16.24
C LEU A 187 5.51 -9.86 -16.03
N GLU A 188 6.60 -9.31 -16.57
CA GLU A 188 6.90 -7.87 -16.51
C GLU A 188 5.83 -7.04 -17.22
N ASN A 189 5.49 -7.41 -18.44
CA ASN A 189 4.46 -6.72 -19.22
C ASN A 189 3.08 -6.86 -18.57
N LEU A 190 2.74 -8.07 -18.10
CA LEU A 190 1.47 -8.31 -17.43
C LEU A 190 1.38 -7.54 -16.10
N LEU A 191 2.48 -7.47 -15.33
CA LEU A 191 2.55 -6.68 -14.11
C LEU A 191 2.28 -5.21 -14.39
N LEU A 192 2.87 -4.65 -15.45
CA LEU A 192 2.64 -3.25 -15.85
C LEU A 192 1.16 -3.01 -16.20
N GLN A 193 0.56 -3.89 -17.00
CA GLN A 193 -0.84 -3.77 -17.42
C GLN A 193 -1.82 -3.92 -16.26
N GLU A 194 -1.60 -4.91 -15.39
CA GLU A 194 -2.46 -5.16 -14.24
C GLU A 194 -2.25 -4.10 -13.15
N HIS A 195 -1.08 -3.46 -13.07
CA HIS A 195 -0.84 -2.36 -12.14
C HIS A 195 -1.77 -1.19 -12.42
N TYR A 196 -1.85 -0.71 -13.67
CA TYR A 196 -2.75 0.38 -14.04
C TYR A 196 -4.22 0.01 -13.81
N LYS A 197 -4.64 -1.18 -14.27
CA LYS A 197 -6.03 -1.65 -14.08
C LYS A 197 -6.40 -1.78 -12.60
N ALA A 198 -5.51 -2.30 -11.77
CA ALA A 198 -5.77 -2.48 -10.35
C ALA A 198 -5.89 -1.12 -9.67
N PHE A 199 -4.93 -0.21 -9.83
CA PHE A 199 -4.97 1.07 -9.10
C PHE A 199 -6.09 2.01 -9.56
N ASP A 200 -6.48 2.00 -10.84
CA ASP A 200 -7.66 2.72 -11.32
C ASP A 200 -8.95 2.15 -10.71
N LYS A 201 -9.05 0.82 -10.62
CA LYS A 201 -10.22 0.15 -10.04
C LYS A 201 -10.28 0.21 -8.53
N ILE A 202 -9.14 0.34 -7.84
CA ILE A 202 -9.02 0.27 -6.37
C ILE A 202 -9.25 1.63 -5.69
N ASN A 203 -9.21 2.73 -6.44
CA ASN A 203 -9.24 4.06 -5.83
C ASN A 203 -10.60 4.41 -5.19
N ILE A 204 -10.68 4.41 -3.86
CA ILE A 204 -11.79 5.02 -3.11
C ILE A 204 -11.47 6.50 -2.89
N ASP A 205 -12.49 7.35 -2.79
CA ASP A 205 -12.28 8.80 -2.59
C ASP A 205 -11.42 9.06 -1.36
N ASP A 206 -10.33 9.78 -1.58
CA ASP A 206 -9.39 10.17 -0.53
C ASP A 206 -10.01 11.30 0.28
N ASN A 207 -10.72 10.94 1.34
CA ASN A 207 -11.42 11.89 2.20
C ASN A 207 -10.46 12.60 3.19
N LEU A 208 -9.23 12.86 2.74
CA LEU A 208 -8.10 13.37 3.53
C LEU A 208 -8.41 14.72 4.16
N ASN A 209 -9.09 15.60 3.42
CA ASN A 209 -9.53 16.90 3.92
C ASN A 209 -10.49 16.76 5.11
N ASN A 210 -11.39 15.78 5.07
CA ASN A 210 -12.30 15.53 6.20
C ASN A 210 -11.55 15.01 7.42
N ILE A 211 -10.52 14.18 7.24
CA ILE A 211 -9.68 13.72 8.36
C ILE A 211 -8.90 14.90 8.96
N CYS A 212 -8.28 15.74 8.14
CA CYS A 212 -7.56 16.92 8.60
C CYS A 212 -8.48 17.86 9.39
N ASN A 213 -9.71 18.07 8.94
CA ASN A 213 -10.70 18.92 9.61
C ASN A 213 -11.16 18.38 10.99
N LEU A 214 -10.91 17.10 11.28
CA LEU A 214 -11.20 16.54 12.60
C LEU A 214 -10.15 16.93 13.66
N PHE A 215 -9.03 17.53 13.25
CA PHE A 215 -7.95 17.94 14.15
C PHE A 215 -7.78 19.47 14.14
N GLU A 216 -7.65 20.03 15.34
CA GLU A 216 -7.28 21.43 15.48
C GLU A 216 -5.76 21.54 15.38
N ILE A 217 -5.27 22.41 14.50
CA ILE A 217 -3.84 22.57 14.24
C ILE A 217 -3.06 23.00 15.49
N ASN A 218 -3.70 23.69 16.45
CA ASN A 218 -3.08 24.18 17.68
C ASN A 218 -2.48 23.07 18.54
N ALA A 219 -3.20 21.96 18.75
CA ALA A 219 -2.70 20.84 19.56
C ALA A 219 -1.45 20.18 18.94
N ILE A 220 -1.34 20.22 17.62
CA ILE A 220 -0.20 19.68 16.87
C ILE A 220 0.97 20.67 16.93
N MET A 221 0.70 21.96 16.81
CA MET A 221 1.70 23.01 16.98
C MET A 221 2.31 23.02 18.38
N GLU A 222 1.49 22.84 19.42
CA GLU A 222 1.94 22.69 20.81
C GLU A 222 2.89 21.50 20.96
N LEU A 223 2.52 20.35 20.40
CA LEU A 223 3.36 19.15 20.42
C LEU A 223 4.70 19.39 19.69
N ILE A 224 4.67 19.95 18.47
CA ILE A 224 5.88 20.27 17.70
C ILE A 224 6.78 21.24 18.48
N SER A 225 6.20 22.27 19.08
CA SER A 225 6.94 23.26 19.87
C SER A 225 7.62 22.62 21.08
N SER A 226 6.91 21.74 21.80
CA SER A 226 7.45 21.01 22.95
C SER A 226 8.65 20.12 22.59
N ILE A 227 8.61 19.50 21.41
CA ILE A 227 9.71 18.69 20.89
C ILE A 227 10.91 19.58 20.55
N LYS A 228 10.67 20.70 19.85
CA LYS A 228 11.74 21.65 19.50
C LYS A 228 12.42 22.28 20.71
N SER A 229 11.70 22.51 21.81
CA SER A 229 12.28 23.04 23.05
C SER A 229 13.04 22.00 23.87
N SER A 230 12.85 20.70 23.58
CA SER A 230 13.48 19.59 24.31
C SER A 230 14.75 19.05 23.63
N ASN A 231 15.01 19.48 22.39
CA ASN A 231 16.21 19.18 21.60
C ASN A 231 17.16 20.36 21.60
#